data_AF-A0A6V8PMP6-F1
#
_entry.id   AF-A0A6V8PMP6-F1
#
_cell.length_a   1.000
_cell.length_b   1.000
_cell.length_c   1.000
_cell.angle_alpha   90.00
_cell.angle_beta   90.00
_cell.angle_gamma   90.00
#
_symmetry.space_group_name_H-M   'P 1'
#
loop_
_entity.id
_entity.type
_entity.pdbx_description
1 polymer ?
#
loop_
_entity_poly.entity_id
_entity_poly.type
_entity_poly.pdbx_seq_one_letter_code
_entity_poly.pdbx_strand_id
1 'polypeptide(L)'
;MNNQATVEKMHQMKLYGMARAFRAVLDTGMGKDLTPDELIAHLVDTEWDDRRSRVVSRLMKQARFRYQASFEQIDFHLSRNLDKKMMLRFSDC
;
A
#
# COMPACT_ATOMS: atom_id res chain seq x y z
N MET A 1 2.76 -26.38 -13.80
CA MET A 1 2.88 -25.82 -12.43
C MET A 1 1.52 -25.26 -12.04
N ASN A 2 1.04 -25.50 -10.82
CA ASN A 2 -0.27 -25.03 -10.38
C ASN A 2 -0.14 -23.64 -9.76
N ASN A 3 -0.63 -22.59 -10.44
CA ASN A 3 -0.58 -21.21 -9.98
C ASN A 3 -1.27 -21.04 -8.61
N GLN A 4 -2.30 -21.83 -8.34
CA GLN A 4 -3.00 -21.87 -7.06
C GLN A 4 -2.07 -22.29 -5.91
N ALA A 5 -1.25 -23.33 -6.14
CA ALA A 5 -0.30 -23.82 -5.15
C ALA A 5 0.81 -22.80 -4.86
N THR A 6 1.18 -21.98 -5.84
CA THR A 6 2.12 -20.87 -5.65
C THR A 6 1.52 -19.79 -4.75
N VAL A 7 0.27 -19.40 -4.98
CA VAL A 7 -0.46 -18.42 -4.13
C VAL A 7 -0.59 -18.94 -2.70
N GLU A 8 -0.95 -20.22 -2.52
CA GLU A 8 -1.05 -20.84 -1.20
C GLU A 8 0.30 -20.84 -0.46
N LYS A 9 1.40 -21.14 -1.15
CA LYS A 9 2.76 -21.04 -0.58
C LYS A 9 3.09 -19.60 -0.17
N MET A 10 2.76 -18.61 -0.99
CA MET A 10 2.96 -17.19 -0.63
C MET A 10 2.18 -16.83 0.63
N HIS A 11 0.94 -17.31 0.79
CA HIS A 11 0.16 -17.12 2.02
C HIS A 11 0.82 -17.76 3.24
N GLN A 12 1.32 -19.00 3.12
CA GLN A 12 2.04 -19.68 4.20
C GLN A 12 3.32 -18.93 4.61
N MET A 13 4.01 -18.33 3.64
CA MET A 13 5.20 -17.50 3.86
C MET A 13 4.88 -16.08 4.35
N LYS A 14 3.59 -15.72 4.52
CA LYS A 14 3.11 -14.39 4.90
C LYS A 14 3.45 -13.30 3.85
N LEU A 15 3.60 -13.68 2.58
CA LEU A 15 3.84 -12.79 1.44
C LEU A 15 2.50 -12.36 0.81
N TYR A 16 1.69 -11.66 1.59
CA TYR A 16 0.31 -11.36 1.22
C TYR A 16 0.17 -10.28 0.15
N GLY A 17 1.06 -9.27 0.15
CA GLY A 17 1.11 -8.25 -0.89
C GLY A 17 1.49 -8.89 -2.22
N MET A 18 2.52 -9.75 -2.18
CA MET A 18 2.95 -10.53 -3.34
C MET A 18 1.85 -11.45 -3.88
N ALA A 19 1.16 -12.19 -3.01
CA ALA A 19 0.07 -13.10 -3.41
C ALA A 19 -1.06 -12.36 -4.14
N ARG A 20 -1.40 -11.15 -3.68
CA ARG A 20 -2.44 -10.31 -4.29
C ARG A 20 -2.01 -9.77 -5.65
N ALA A 21 -0.79 -9.24 -5.76
CA ALA A 21 -0.26 -8.77 -7.05
C ALA A 21 -0.13 -9.93 -8.06
N PHE A 22 0.36 -11.09 -7.61
CA PHE A 22 0.46 -12.27 -8.47
C PHE A 22 -0.91 -12.71 -8.99
N ARG A 23 -1.94 -12.70 -8.13
CA ARG A 23 -3.30 -13.01 -8.54
C ARG A 23 -3.87 -11.97 -9.51
N ALA A 24 -3.62 -10.69 -9.26
CA ALA A 24 -4.01 -9.62 -10.18
C ALA A 24 -3.39 -9.82 -11.57
N VAL A 25 -2.10 -10.16 -11.65
CA VAL A 25 -1.40 -10.42 -12.92
C VAL A 25 -1.99 -11.62 -13.67
N LEU A 26 -2.42 -12.65 -12.95
CA LEU A 26 -3.10 -13.81 -13.54
C LEU A 26 -4.50 -13.46 -14.07
N ASP A 27 -5.25 -12.63 -13.34
CA ASP A 27 -6.62 -12.27 -13.68
C ASP A 27 -6.69 -11.23 -14.82
N THR A 28 -5.76 -10.27 -14.87
CA THR A 28 -5.74 -9.20 -15.87
C THR A 28 -4.95 -9.55 -17.14
N GLY A 29 -4.18 -10.65 -17.14
CA GLY A 29 -3.33 -11.03 -18.26
C GLY A 29 -2.14 -10.10 -18.50
N MET A 30 -1.88 -9.13 -17.60
CA MET A 30 -0.76 -8.19 -17.66
C MET A 30 0.60 -8.87 -17.65
N GLY A 31 0.67 -10.15 -17.25
CA GLY A 31 1.90 -10.94 -17.32
C GLY A 31 2.43 -11.15 -18.75
N LYS A 32 1.66 -10.81 -19.79
CA LYS A 32 2.14 -10.85 -21.19
C LYS A 32 2.93 -9.60 -21.60
N ASP A 33 2.69 -8.47 -20.94
CA ASP A 33 3.30 -7.19 -21.29
C ASP A 33 4.53 -6.88 -20.42
N LEU A 34 4.64 -7.49 -19.24
CA LEU A 34 5.82 -7.37 -18.38
C LEU A 34 6.87 -8.43 -18.72
N THR A 35 8.13 -8.01 -18.77
CA THR A 35 9.25 -8.94 -18.75
C THR A 35 9.30 -9.68 -17.40
N PRO A 36 9.89 -10.89 -17.35
CA PRO A 36 10.00 -11.65 -16.09
C PRO A 36 10.67 -10.85 -14.96
N ASP A 37 11.67 -10.04 -15.27
CA ASP A 37 12.39 -9.23 -14.29
C ASP A 37 11.52 -8.11 -13.72
N GLU A 38 10.76 -7.42 -14.58
CA GLU A 38 9.80 -6.38 -14.16
C GLU A 38 8.67 -6.97 -13.32
N LEU A 39 8.20 -8.18 -13.67
CA LEU A 39 7.19 -8.86 -12.87
C LEU A 39 7.70 -9.16 -11.46
N ILE A 40 8.92 -9.66 -11.32
CA ILE A 40 9.52 -9.93 -10.01
C ILE A 40 9.70 -8.63 -9.23
N ALA A 41 10.20 -7.57 -9.86
CA ALA A 41 10.35 -6.26 -9.23
C ALA A 41 9.00 -5.75 -8.70
N HIS A 42 7.95 -5.76 -9.53
CA HIS A 42 6.62 -5.32 -9.12
C HIS A 42 6.05 -6.15 -7.95
N LEU A 43 6.22 -7.47 -7.99
CA LEU A 43 5.77 -8.37 -6.92
C LEU A 43 6.47 -8.07 -5.58
N VAL A 44 7.78 -7.79 -5.62
CA VAL A 44 8.58 -7.45 -4.44
C VAL A 44 8.20 -6.07 -3.90
N ASP A 45 8.05 -5.06 -4.76
CA ASP A 45 7.66 -3.70 -4.36
C ASP A 45 6.28 -3.70 -3.69
N THR A 46 5.32 -4.44 -4.25
CA THR A 46 3.97 -4.53 -3.66
C THR A 46 4.01 -5.18 -2.27
N GLU A 47 4.84 -6.20 -2.07
CA GLU A 47 5.01 -6.83 -0.76
C GLU A 47 5.68 -5.89 0.25
N TRP A 48 6.69 -5.13 -0.20
CA TRP A 48 7.36 -4.13 0.62
C TRP A 48 6.39 -3.05 1.11
N ASP A 49 5.57 -2.52 0.21
CA ASP A 49 4.56 -1.51 0.52
C ASP A 49 3.47 -2.05 1.45
N ASP A 50 2.99 -3.28 1.22
CA ASP A 50 1.99 -3.91 2.10
C ASP A 50 2.54 -4.09 3.52
N ARG A 51 3.81 -4.46 3.67
CA ARG A 51 4.47 -4.55 4.99
C ARG A 51 4.57 -3.19 5.66
N ARG A 52 4.98 -2.15 4.95
CA ARG A 52 5.06 -0.78 5.48
C ARG A 52 3.68 -0.28 5.91
N SER A 53 2.67 -0.48 5.06
CA SER A 53 1.29 -0.11 5.34
C SER A 53 0.74 -0.80 6.59
N ARG A 54 1.04 -2.09 6.80
CA ARG A 54 0.67 -2.82 8.03
C ARG A 54 1.35 -2.26 9.28
N VAL A 55 2.62 -1.89 9.18
CA VAL A 55 3.35 -1.30 10.30
C VAL A 55 2.70 0.04 10.68
N VAL A 56 2.46 0.91 9.71
CA VAL A 56 1.79 2.20 9.94
C VAL A 56 0.40 2.00 10.53
N SER A 57 -0.41 1.12 9.93
CA SER A 57 -1.77 0.81 10.42
C SER A 57 -1.76 0.30 11.86
N ARG A 58 -0.79 -0.57 12.21
CA ARG A 58 -0.62 -1.07 13.58
C ARG A 58 -0.23 0.04 14.54
N LEU A 59 0.72 0.89 14.17
CA LEU A 59 1.16 2.03 15.00
C LEU A 59 0.02 3.02 15.23
N MET A 60 -0.75 3.36 14.19
CA MET A 60 -1.94 4.22 14.28
C MET A 60 -2.97 3.64 15.26
N LYS A 61 -3.23 2.33 15.18
CA LYS A 61 -4.13 1.65 16.11
C LYS A 61 -3.60 1.66 17.55
N GLN A 62 -2.29 1.49 17.74
CA GLN A 62 -1.64 1.51 19.06
C GLN A 62 -1.59 2.90 19.69
N ALA A 63 -1.48 3.96 18.90
CA ALA A 63 -1.47 5.34 19.38
C ALA A 63 -2.81 5.75 20.01
N ARG A 64 -3.90 5.02 19.71
CA ARG A 64 -5.25 5.22 20.31
C ARG A 64 -5.70 6.68 20.23
N PHE A 65 -5.45 7.34 19.10
CA PHE A 65 -5.91 8.71 18.88
C PHE A 65 -7.42 8.79 19.09
N ARG A 66 -7.85 9.75 19.92
CA ARG A 66 -9.28 10.03 20.18
C ARG A 66 -10.04 10.31 18.89
N TYR A 67 -9.38 10.92 17.91
CA TYR A 67 -9.90 11.19 16.58
C TYR A 67 -8.95 10.58 15.55
N GLN A 68 -9.49 9.76 14.64
CA GLN A 68 -8.75 9.22 13.50
C GLN A 68 -8.78 10.25 12.38
N ALA A 69 -7.91 11.26 12.47
CA ALA A 69 -7.80 12.34 11.50
C ALA A 69 -6.51 12.19 10.69
N SER A 70 -6.60 12.29 9.36
CA SER A 70 -5.43 12.41 8.48
C SER A 70 -5.31 13.82 7.92
N PHE A 71 -4.09 14.22 7.55
CA PHE A 71 -3.83 15.52 6.94
C PHE A 71 -4.60 15.72 5.62
N GLU A 72 -4.92 14.64 4.91
CA GLU A 72 -5.69 14.65 3.67
C GLU A 72 -7.16 15.03 3.89
N GLN A 73 -7.67 14.87 5.12
CA GLN A 73 -9.05 15.20 5.48
C GLN A 73 -9.23 16.69 5.81
N ILE A 74 -8.17 17.50 5.78
CA ILE A 74 -8.27 18.93 6.02
C ILE A 74 -8.95 19.60 4.82
N ASP A 75 -10.13 20.18 5.06
CA ASP A 75 -10.81 21.00 4.07
C ASP A 75 -10.20 22.40 4.02
N PHE A 76 -9.50 22.69 2.92
CA PHE A 76 -8.89 24.00 2.63
C PHE A 76 -9.82 24.96 1.88
N HIS A 77 -11.02 24.51 1.45
CA HIS A 77 -11.99 25.35 0.74
C HIS A 77 -12.86 26.19 1.67
N LEU A 78 -12.98 25.78 2.94
CA LEU A 78 -13.63 26.62 3.95
C LEU A 78 -12.85 27.93 4.14
N SER A 79 -13.57 29.05 4.26
CA SER A 79 -13.02 30.39 4.53
C SER A 79 -12.48 30.52 5.96
N ARG A 80 -11.49 29.69 6.30
CA ARG A 80 -10.80 29.66 7.60
C ARG A 80 -9.41 30.28 7.54
N ASN A 81 -9.06 30.93 6.41
CA ASN A 81 -7.72 31.47 6.15
C ASN A 81 -6.61 30.41 6.33
N LEU A 82 -6.87 29.17 5.92
CA LEU A 82 -5.89 28.08 5.97
C LEU A 82 -5.08 28.05 4.67
N ASP A 83 -3.79 28.40 4.74
CA ASP A 83 -2.89 28.25 3.59
C ASP A 83 -2.44 26.78 3.46
N LYS A 84 -2.94 26.13 2.40
CA LYS A 84 -2.59 24.74 2.06
C LYS A 84 -1.09 24.53 1.92
N LYS A 85 -0.36 25.50 1.36
CA LYS A 85 1.10 25.37 1.17
C LYS A 85 1.83 25.36 2.50
N MET A 86 1.44 26.25 3.41
CA MET A 86 2.02 26.34 4.75
C MET A 86 1.75 25.06 5.56
N MET A 87 0.52 24.55 5.51
CA MET A 87 0.15 23.32 6.21
C MET A 87 0.90 22.09 5.71
N LEU A 88 1.09 21.95 4.39
CA LEU A 88 1.91 20.86 3.82
C LEU A 88 3.38 20.96 4.23
N ARG A 89 3.95 22.17 4.30
CA ARG A 89 5.33 22.34 4.79
C ARG A 89 5.49 21.90 6.25
N PHE A 90 4.46 22.05 7.07
CA PHE A 90 4.50 21.60 8.47
C PHE A 90 4.35 20.09 8.63
N SER A 91 3.70 19.39 7.69
CA SER A 91 3.60 17.92 7.75
C SER A 91 4.88 17.20 7.36
N ASP A 92 5.79 17.87 6.66
CA ASP A 92 7.03 17.28 6.14
C ASP A 92 8.21 17.30 7.14
N CYS A 93 8.01 17.88 8.35
CA CYS A 93 9.01 17.94 9.42
C CYS A 93 8.99 16.72 10.36
#